data_AF-A0A9W5QG72-F1
#
_entry.id   AF-A0A9W5QG72-F1
#
_cell.length_a   1.000
_cell.length_b   1.000
_cell.length_c   1.000
_cell.angle_alpha   90.00
_cell.angle_beta   90.00
_cell.angle_gamma   90.00
#
_symmetry.space_group_name_H-M   'P 1'
#
loop_
_entity.id
_entity.type
_entity.pdbx_description
1 polymer ?
#
loop_
_entity_poly.entity_id
_entity_poly.type
_entity_poly.pdbx_seq_one_letter_code
_entity_poly.pdbx_strand_id
1 'polypeptide(L)'
;MKYQTLFPLLKKSLFIFILSFSMLIFTLPPSTIAQSNNNVISVTNYYVSPTGNDLNPGTLDQPFATIQKAANVTKEESTIYIRGGVYNQKVRVTRSGVSGAPITFQNYQDEKVILDDSKVKLEDDGLFTIEDKNYIQVKGLDPIHTKLAVVGDVNRSGSIVLAATPPLKALGVKKNVWFGI
;
A
#
# COMPACT_ATOMS: atom_id res chain seq x y z
N MET A 1 7.60 73.53 -38.31
CA MET A 1 7.51 72.11 -38.68
C MET A 1 8.87 71.44 -38.50
N LYS A 2 9.13 70.83 -37.34
CA LYS A 2 10.42 70.21 -36.99
C LYS A 2 10.19 68.81 -36.40
N TYR A 3 9.84 67.84 -37.23
CA TYR A 3 9.71 66.43 -36.81
C TYR A 3 10.24 65.40 -37.82
N GLN A 4 11.00 65.81 -38.83
CA GLN A 4 11.41 64.92 -39.93
C GLN A 4 12.81 64.30 -39.82
N THR A 5 13.51 64.45 -38.69
CA THR A 5 14.88 63.90 -38.56
C THR A 5 15.12 63.00 -37.34
N LEU A 6 14.11 62.73 -36.50
CA LEU A 6 14.31 61.96 -35.25
C LEU A 6 14.03 60.44 -35.35
N PHE A 7 13.63 59.93 -36.51
CA PHE A 7 13.27 58.51 -36.67
C PHE A 7 14.38 57.51 -37.11
N PRO A 8 15.57 57.88 -37.64
CA PRO A 8 16.53 56.86 -38.06
C PRO A 8 17.51 56.42 -36.95
N LEU A 9 17.55 57.09 -35.79
CA LEU A 9 18.52 56.79 -34.72
C LEU A 9 18.01 55.81 -33.65
N LEU A 10 16.69 55.60 -33.51
CA LEU A 10 16.15 54.67 -32.50
C LEU A 10 16.10 53.20 -32.98
N LYS A 11 16.18 52.94 -34.30
CA LYS A 11 16.11 51.57 -34.84
C LYS A 11 17.46 50.84 -34.90
N LYS A 12 18.60 51.54 -34.90
CA LYS A 12 19.92 50.90 -34.95
C LYS A 12 20.44 50.45 -33.57
N SER A 13 20.05 51.13 -32.48
CA SER A 13 20.45 50.72 -31.12
C SER A 13 19.58 49.58 -30.55
N LEU A 14 18.32 49.46 -30.98
CA LEU A 14 17.44 48.37 -30.53
C LEU A 14 17.75 47.04 -31.23
N PHE A 15 18.35 47.09 -32.42
CA PHE A 15 18.71 45.89 -33.19
C PHE A 15 20.01 45.21 -32.72
N ILE A 16 20.89 45.94 -32.01
CA ILE A 16 22.16 45.41 -31.51
C ILE A 16 22.00 44.70 -30.16
N PHE A 17 20.96 45.01 -29.38
CA PHE A 17 20.69 44.34 -28.10
C PHE A 17 20.03 42.96 -28.25
N ILE A 18 19.32 42.70 -29.35
CA ILE A 18 18.64 41.41 -29.58
C ILE A 18 19.63 40.37 -30.12
N LEU A 19 20.73 40.79 -30.76
CA LEU A 19 21.76 39.87 -31.28
C LEU A 19 22.78 39.43 -30.21
N SER A 20 22.97 40.20 -29.14
CA SER A 20 23.85 39.82 -28.02
C SER A 20 23.17 38.95 -26.96
N PHE A 21 21.84 38.83 -26.98
CA PHE A 21 21.10 38.00 -26.01
C PHE A 21 20.79 36.59 -26.53
N SER A 22 21.15 36.30 -27.79
CA SER A 22 20.84 35.04 -28.49
C SER A 22 21.90 33.94 -28.34
N MET A 23 22.97 34.15 -27.58
CA MET A 23 24.05 33.17 -27.43
C MET A 23 24.46 32.96 -25.98
N LEU A 24 23.45 32.81 -25.11
CA LEU A 24 23.60 32.00 -23.90
C LEU A 24 22.62 30.82 -24.00
N ILE A 25 22.80 30.00 -25.05
CA ILE A 25 22.23 28.66 -25.05
C ILE A 25 23.02 27.91 -24.00
N PHE A 26 22.45 27.83 -22.81
CA PHE A 26 22.87 26.96 -21.72
C PHE A 26 22.88 25.53 -22.28
N THR A 27 24.04 25.06 -22.75
CA THR A 27 24.24 23.68 -23.16
C THR A 27 24.22 22.83 -21.90
N LEU A 28 23.02 22.49 -21.44
CA LEU A 28 22.85 21.38 -20.52
C LEU A 28 23.49 20.15 -21.19
N PRO A 29 24.45 19.46 -20.56
CA PRO A 29 24.77 18.13 -21.04
C PRO A 29 23.46 17.34 -21.08
N PRO A 30 23.18 16.53 -22.12
CA PRO A 30 22.05 15.63 -22.06
C PRO A 30 22.19 14.84 -20.78
N SER A 31 21.22 14.99 -19.86
CA SER A 31 21.15 14.17 -18.67
C SER A 31 21.17 12.74 -19.16
N THR A 32 22.31 12.07 -19.02
CA THR A 32 22.39 10.65 -19.30
C THR A 32 21.51 10.04 -18.22
N ILE A 33 20.27 9.70 -18.58
CA ILE A 33 19.48 8.81 -17.75
C ILE A 33 20.29 7.52 -17.81
N ALA A 34 21.14 7.31 -16.81
CA ALA A 34 21.58 5.99 -16.47
C ALA A 34 20.29 5.27 -16.09
N GLN A 35 19.65 4.64 -17.08
CA GLN A 35 18.61 3.68 -16.86
C GLN A 35 19.34 2.47 -16.28
N SER A 36 19.69 2.60 -15.01
CA SER A 36 20.05 1.49 -14.19
C SER A 36 18.82 0.60 -14.26
N ASN A 37 18.94 -0.51 -14.99
CA ASN A 37 17.99 -1.60 -14.97
C ASN A 37 18.09 -2.28 -13.60
N ASN A 38 17.96 -1.49 -12.55
CA ASN A 38 17.57 -1.99 -11.27
C ASN A 38 16.12 -2.36 -11.51
N ASN A 39 15.91 -3.65 -11.72
CA ASN A 39 14.64 -4.27 -11.40
C ASN A 39 14.49 -4.12 -9.87
N VAL A 40 14.35 -2.87 -9.38
CA VAL A 40 13.91 -2.58 -8.04
C VAL A 40 12.48 -3.07 -8.08
N ILE A 41 12.28 -4.29 -7.61
CA ILE A 41 11.00 -4.70 -7.11
C ILE A 41 10.70 -3.67 -6.03
N SER A 42 9.96 -2.62 -6.40
CA SER A 42 9.52 -1.59 -5.48
C SER A 42 8.47 -2.28 -4.62
N VAL A 43 8.94 -2.92 -3.54
CA VAL A 43 8.10 -3.50 -2.50
C VAL A 43 7.12 -2.40 -2.09
N THR A 44 5.88 -2.55 -2.54
CA THR A 44 4.88 -1.51 -2.34
C THR A 44 4.28 -1.75 -0.97
N ASN A 45 4.67 -0.89 -0.03
CA ASN A 45 4.13 -0.93 1.33
C ASN A 45 2.88 -0.05 1.41
N TYR A 46 1.83 -0.58 2.03
CA TYR A 46 0.60 0.15 2.31
C TYR A 46 0.45 0.36 3.80
N TYR A 47 -0.13 1.51 4.18
CA TYR A 47 -0.35 1.88 5.57
C TYR A 47 -1.82 2.10 5.83
N VAL A 48 -2.29 1.60 6.98
CA VAL A 48 -3.68 1.71 7.42
C VAL A 48 -3.68 2.33 8.81
N SER A 49 -4.59 3.26 9.08
CA SER A 49 -4.78 3.88 10.40
C SER A 49 -6.26 4.12 10.66
N PRO A 50 -6.77 3.97 11.90
CA PRO A 50 -8.19 4.24 12.19
C PRO A 50 -8.57 5.71 11.92
N THR A 51 -7.60 6.62 11.92
CA THR A 51 -7.78 8.05 11.60
C THR A 51 -7.41 8.40 10.16
N GLY A 52 -7.14 7.40 9.32
CA GLY A 52 -6.81 7.58 7.90
C GLY A 52 -8.03 7.90 7.04
N ASN A 53 -7.85 7.83 5.71
CA ASN A 53 -8.92 8.02 4.74
C ASN A 53 -8.74 7.06 3.56
N ASP A 54 -9.78 6.34 3.13
CA ASP A 54 -9.70 5.38 2.02
C ASP A 54 -9.52 6.02 0.63
N LEU A 55 -9.59 7.35 0.55
CA LEU A 55 -9.21 8.13 -0.63
C LEU A 55 -7.71 8.49 -0.65
N ASN A 56 -6.99 8.29 0.45
CA ASN A 56 -5.55 8.52 0.49
C ASN A 56 -4.79 7.50 -0.37
N PRO A 57 -3.53 7.75 -0.72
CA PRO A 57 -2.71 6.80 -1.47
C PRO A 57 -2.26 5.56 -0.66
N GLY A 58 -2.46 5.55 0.66
CA GLY A 58 -2.02 4.45 1.53
C GLY A 58 -0.54 4.53 1.89
N THR A 59 0.05 5.72 1.92
CA THR A 59 1.43 5.96 2.38
C THR A 59 1.46 6.14 3.90
N LEU A 60 2.66 6.16 4.50
CA LEU A 60 2.81 6.35 5.95
C LEU A 60 2.15 7.65 6.44
N ASP A 61 2.36 8.74 5.69
CA ASP A 61 1.80 10.08 6.02
C ASP A 61 0.33 10.22 5.64
N GLN A 62 -0.13 9.48 4.63
CA GLN A 62 -1.51 9.47 4.16
C GLN A 62 -2.02 8.02 4.10
N PRO A 63 -2.31 7.41 5.26
CA PRO A 63 -2.74 6.03 5.33
C PRO A 63 -4.21 5.86 4.91
N PHE A 64 -4.57 4.66 4.47
CA PHE A 64 -5.97 4.26 4.34
C PHE A 64 -6.67 4.25 5.70
N ALA A 65 -7.99 4.38 5.72
CA ALA A 65 -8.79 4.23 6.93
C ALA A 65 -9.03 2.74 7.27
N THR A 66 -9.21 1.91 6.23
CA THR A 66 -9.64 0.52 6.39
C THR A 66 -8.59 -0.48 5.95
N ILE A 67 -8.54 -1.62 6.66
CA ILE A 67 -7.70 -2.76 6.30
C ILE A 67 -8.26 -3.40 5.02
N GLN A 68 -9.59 -3.39 4.84
CA GLN A 68 -10.21 -3.87 3.60
C GLN A 68 -9.77 -3.07 2.37
N LYS A 69 -9.66 -1.73 2.47
CA LYS A 69 -9.15 -0.92 1.37
C LYS A 69 -7.75 -1.36 0.95
N ALA A 70 -6.85 -1.55 1.92
CA ALA A 70 -5.51 -2.04 1.65
C ALA A 70 -5.53 -3.44 1.02
N ALA A 71 -6.33 -4.37 1.56
CA ALA A 71 -6.48 -5.72 1.02
C ALA A 71 -6.93 -5.73 -0.46
N ASN A 72 -7.78 -4.77 -0.85
CA ASN A 72 -8.30 -4.65 -2.22
C ASN A 72 -7.29 -4.12 -3.24
N VAL A 73 -6.40 -3.22 -2.82
CA VAL A 73 -5.45 -2.54 -3.73
C VAL A 73 -4.06 -3.16 -3.74
N THR A 74 -3.76 -4.01 -2.76
CA THR A 74 -2.43 -4.59 -2.59
C THR A 74 -2.00 -5.43 -3.79
N LYS A 75 -0.69 -5.46 -4.01
CA LYS A 75 -0.04 -6.27 -5.04
C LYS A 75 0.72 -7.42 -4.38
N GLU A 76 1.22 -8.34 -5.18
CA GLU A 76 2.15 -9.38 -4.71
C GLU A 76 3.38 -8.72 -4.05
N GLU A 77 4.05 -9.44 -3.13
CA GLU A 77 5.20 -8.95 -2.35
C GLU A 77 4.95 -7.72 -1.47
N SER A 78 3.71 -7.27 -1.35
CA SER A 78 3.38 -6.06 -0.60
C SER A 78 3.22 -6.35 0.89
N THR A 79 3.69 -5.41 1.72
CA THR A 79 3.41 -5.41 3.16
C THR A 79 2.38 -4.33 3.50
N ILE A 80 1.32 -4.73 4.19
CA ILE A 80 0.27 -3.86 4.71
C ILE A 80 0.56 -3.65 6.19
N TYR A 81 1.09 -2.47 6.51
CA TYR A 81 1.36 -2.02 7.86
C TYR A 81 0.10 -1.40 8.46
N ILE A 82 -0.36 -1.98 9.56
CA ILE A 82 -1.57 -1.58 10.26
C ILE A 82 -1.14 -0.84 11.52
N ARG A 83 -1.45 0.46 11.58
CA ARG A 83 -1.17 1.32 12.72
C ARG A 83 -2.05 0.92 13.90
N GLY A 84 -1.59 1.21 15.10
CA GLY A 84 -2.26 0.90 16.35
C GLY A 84 -3.62 1.56 16.47
N GLY A 85 -4.53 0.86 17.13
CA GLY A 85 -5.89 1.30 17.40
C GLY A 85 -6.93 0.22 17.17
N VAL A 86 -8.20 0.60 17.28
CA VAL A 86 -9.34 -0.31 17.25
C VAL A 86 -10.00 -0.30 15.89
N TYR A 87 -10.06 -1.47 15.25
CA TYR A 87 -10.67 -1.68 13.95
C TYR A 87 -11.95 -2.50 14.10
N ASN A 88 -13.07 -1.85 13.84
CA ASN A 88 -14.41 -2.45 13.89
C ASN A 88 -14.86 -2.83 12.47
N GLN A 89 -14.17 -3.77 11.84
CA GLN A 89 -14.42 -4.13 10.44
C GLN A 89 -14.18 -5.61 10.16
N LYS A 90 -14.84 -6.13 9.12
CA LYS A 90 -14.48 -7.41 8.50
C LYS A 90 -13.40 -7.16 7.45
N VAL A 91 -12.45 -8.08 7.38
CA VAL A 91 -11.41 -8.09 6.35
C VAL A 91 -11.52 -9.39 5.58
N ARG A 92 -11.70 -9.30 4.26
CA ARG A 92 -11.61 -10.42 3.33
C ARG A 92 -10.41 -10.18 2.43
N VAL A 93 -9.45 -11.10 2.45
CA VAL A 93 -8.28 -11.03 1.57
C VAL A 93 -8.71 -11.35 0.14
N THR A 94 -8.48 -10.42 -0.78
CA THR A 94 -8.93 -10.52 -2.17
C THR A 94 -7.81 -10.88 -3.14
N ARG A 95 -6.55 -10.88 -2.69
CA ARG A 95 -5.35 -11.06 -3.52
C ARG A 95 -4.48 -12.19 -2.96
N SER A 96 -3.83 -12.94 -3.84
CA SER A 96 -2.84 -13.97 -3.48
C SER A 96 -1.45 -13.38 -3.61
N GLY A 97 -0.52 -13.83 -2.76
CA GLY A 97 0.90 -13.73 -3.06
C GLY A 97 1.34 -14.85 -4.00
N VAL A 98 2.65 -14.92 -4.25
CA VAL A 98 3.27 -16.03 -4.99
C VAL A 98 4.46 -16.59 -4.20
N SER A 99 5.02 -17.72 -4.66
CA SER A 99 6.14 -18.35 -3.98
C SER A 99 7.35 -17.41 -3.91
N GLY A 100 7.97 -17.29 -2.72
CA GLY A 100 9.03 -16.30 -2.45
C GLY A 100 8.54 -14.87 -2.22
N ALA A 101 7.24 -14.62 -2.44
CA ALA A 101 6.67 -13.31 -2.67
C ALA A 101 5.29 -13.12 -1.97
N PRO A 102 5.20 -13.33 -0.64
CA PRO A 102 3.94 -13.33 0.07
C PRO A 102 3.35 -11.92 0.23
N ILE A 103 2.03 -11.85 0.41
CA ILE A 103 1.36 -10.63 0.90
C ILE A 103 1.32 -10.69 2.43
N THR A 104 1.83 -9.66 3.10
CA THR A 104 1.93 -9.63 4.57
C THR A 104 1.01 -8.56 5.15
N PHE A 105 0.15 -8.94 6.09
CA PHE A 105 -0.58 -8.02 6.96
C PHE A 105 0.11 -8.02 8.33
N GLN A 106 0.58 -6.87 8.77
CA GLN A 106 1.27 -6.78 10.05
C GLN A 106 1.02 -5.47 10.77
N ASN A 107 1.17 -5.46 12.09
CA ASN A 107 1.22 -4.22 12.82
C ASN A 107 2.43 -3.37 12.39
N TYR A 108 2.28 -2.05 12.47
CA TYR A 108 3.38 -1.12 12.25
C TYR A 108 4.27 -1.10 13.49
N GLN A 109 5.53 -1.53 13.35
CA GLN A 109 6.49 -1.64 14.44
C GLN A 109 5.92 -2.50 15.59
N ASP A 110 5.84 -1.94 16.81
CA ASP A 110 5.27 -2.58 18.00
C ASP A 110 3.90 -1.98 18.38
N GLU A 111 3.26 -1.26 17.45
CA GLU A 111 1.94 -0.67 17.69
C GLU A 111 0.89 -1.77 17.90
N LYS A 112 -0.01 -1.56 18.87
CA LYS A 112 -1.05 -2.53 19.21
C LYS A 112 -2.26 -2.38 18.29
N VAL A 113 -2.47 -3.39 17.44
CA VAL A 113 -3.63 -3.45 16.53
C VAL A 113 -4.71 -4.32 17.12
N ILE A 114 -5.89 -3.74 17.30
CA ILE A 114 -7.02 -4.36 17.94
C ILE A 114 -8.11 -4.60 16.90
N LEU A 115 -8.47 -5.86 16.64
CA LEU A 115 -9.64 -6.20 15.82
C LEU A 115 -10.85 -6.44 16.74
N ASP A 116 -11.88 -5.61 16.59
CA ASP A 116 -13.07 -5.64 17.43
C ASP A 116 -14.31 -6.02 16.60
N ASP A 117 -14.96 -7.11 17.02
CA ASP A 117 -16.20 -7.65 16.48
C ASP A 117 -17.46 -7.13 17.17
N SER A 118 -17.33 -6.34 18.24
CA SER A 118 -18.48 -5.87 19.05
C SER A 118 -19.54 -5.10 18.24
N LYS A 119 -19.14 -4.52 17.11
CA LYS A 119 -20.01 -3.76 16.20
C LYS A 119 -20.21 -4.44 14.84
N VAL A 120 -19.79 -5.69 14.69
CA VAL A 120 -19.72 -6.38 13.41
C VAL A 120 -20.52 -7.68 13.47
N LYS A 121 -21.49 -7.85 12.57
CA LYS A 121 -22.19 -9.12 12.41
C LYS A 121 -21.30 -10.12 11.67
N LEU A 122 -20.80 -11.10 12.41
CA LEU A 122 -20.07 -12.26 11.90
C LEU A 122 -21.10 -13.37 11.70
N GLU A 123 -21.68 -13.45 10.50
CA GLU A 123 -22.62 -14.54 10.15
C GLU A 123 -21.81 -15.82 9.95
N ASP A 124 -21.48 -16.17 8.71
CA ASP A 124 -20.61 -17.32 8.39
C ASP A 124 -19.12 -16.94 8.27
N ASP A 125 -18.82 -15.63 8.25
CA ASP A 125 -17.48 -15.07 8.09
C ASP A 125 -16.79 -14.77 9.44
N GLY A 126 -15.47 -14.93 9.49
CA GLY A 126 -14.65 -14.41 10.58
C GLY A 126 -14.33 -12.91 10.44
N LEU A 127 -13.70 -12.31 11.47
CA LEU A 127 -13.19 -10.94 11.40
C LEU A 127 -12.15 -10.76 10.28
N PHE A 128 -11.37 -11.80 9.99
CA PHE A 128 -10.31 -11.80 8.99
C PHE A 128 -10.36 -13.09 8.17
N THR A 129 -11.04 -13.05 7.02
CA THR A 129 -11.27 -14.20 6.14
C THR A 129 -10.24 -14.25 5.01
N ILE A 130 -9.62 -15.43 4.84
CA ILE A 130 -8.70 -15.73 3.72
C ILE A 130 -9.26 -16.98 3.03
N GLU A 131 -10.00 -16.80 1.94
CA GLU A 131 -10.64 -17.90 1.20
C GLU A 131 -10.05 -18.00 -0.21
N ASP A 132 -9.58 -19.19 -0.58
CA ASP A 132 -8.94 -19.44 -1.88
C ASP A 132 -7.82 -18.42 -2.22
N LYS A 133 -6.97 -18.09 -1.24
CA LYS A 133 -5.78 -17.24 -1.44
C LYS A 133 -4.52 -17.97 -0.97
N ASN A 134 -3.42 -17.72 -1.67
CA ASN A 134 -2.15 -18.37 -1.42
C ASN A 134 -1.11 -17.35 -0.94
N TYR A 135 -0.10 -17.82 -0.19
CA TYR A 135 1.07 -17.04 0.24
C TYR A 135 0.68 -15.75 0.99
N ILE A 136 -0.19 -15.89 2.00
CA ILE A 136 -0.63 -14.79 2.86
C ILE A 136 -0.01 -14.96 4.25
N GLN A 137 0.54 -13.88 4.78
CA GLN A 137 1.06 -13.81 6.15
C GLN A 137 0.26 -12.79 6.95
N VAL A 138 -0.09 -13.14 8.19
CA VAL A 138 -0.75 -12.24 9.14
C VAL A 138 0.04 -12.26 10.45
N LYS A 139 0.47 -11.10 10.93
CA LYS A 139 1.34 -10.95 12.11
C LYS A 139 0.87 -9.79 13.00
N GLY A 140 1.02 -9.93 14.32
CA GLY A 140 0.81 -8.82 15.27
C GLY A 140 -0.59 -8.20 15.29
N LEU A 141 -1.64 -8.95 14.90
CA LEU A 141 -3.03 -8.50 15.01
C LEU A 141 -3.70 -9.20 16.20
N ASP A 142 -4.18 -8.42 17.17
CA ASP A 142 -4.81 -8.93 18.39
C ASP A 142 -6.34 -8.77 18.30
N PRO A 143 -7.12 -9.85 18.15
CA PRO A 143 -8.56 -9.73 18.26
C PRO A 143 -9.02 -9.65 19.74
N ILE A 144 -10.07 -8.88 20.04
CA ILE A 144 -10.60 -8.77 21.42
C ILE A 144 -11.49 -9.96 21.80
N HIS A 145 -12.58 -10.23 21.08
CA HIS A 145 -13.57 -11.22 21.52
C HIS A 145 -13.54 -12.52 20.71
N THR A 146 -13.34 -12.47 19.39
CA THR A 146 -13.23 -13.66 18.54
C THR A 146 -11.78 -14.03 18.25
N LYS A 147 -11.34 -15.26 18.57
CA LYS A 147 -10.05 -15.76 18.09
C LYS A 147 -10.04 -15.73 16.54
N LEU A 148 -9.03 -15.11 15.94
CA LEU A 148 -8.88 -14.95 14.48
C LEU A 148 -9.19 -16.27 13.79
N ALA A 149 -10.15 -16.29 12.87
CA ALA A 149 -10.51 -17.46 12.08
C ALA A 149 -9.99 -17.31 10.66
N VAL A 150 -8.91 -18.00 10.34
CA VAL A 150 -8.38 -18.08 8.96
C VAL A 150 -8.91 -19.35 8.29
N VAL A 151 -9.78 -19.22 7.28
CA VAL A 151 -10.34 -20.35 6.49
C VAL A 151 -9.45 -20.66 5.28
N GLY A 152 -8.19 -21.01 5.52
CA GLY A 152 -7.29 -21.46 4.44
C GLY A 152 -7.44 -22.96 4.16
N ASP A 153 -7.27 -23.38 2.90
CA ASP A 153 -7.08 -24.80 2.56
C ASP A 153 -5.79 -25.30 3.25
N VAL A 154 -5.97 -26.14 4.27
CA VAL A 154 -4.87 -26.71 5.08
C VAL A 154 -4.02 -27.73 4.32
N ASN A 155 -4.43 -28.12 3.10
CA ASN A 155 -3.71 -29.06 2.24
C ASN A 155 -2.81 -28.35 1.20
N ARG A 156 -2.83 -27.01 1.15
CA ARG A 156 -1.99 -26.22 0.24
C ARG A 156 -0.79 -25.61 0.97
N SER A 157 0.40 -25.83 0.42
CA SER A 157 1.65 -25.24 0.93
C SER A 157 1.55 -23.70 0.84
N GLY A 158 1.77 -23.00 1.95
CA GLY A 158 1.70 -21.53 2.05
C GLY A 158 0.46 -20.96 2.76
N SER A 159 -0.47 -21.78 3.22
CA SER A 159 -1.58 -21.38 4.10
C SER A 159 -1.14 -21.41 5.57
N ILE A 160 -0.89 -20.27 6.20
CA ILE A 160 -0.67 -20.23 7.66
C ILE A 160 -1.99 -19.90 8.38
N VAL A 161 -2.42 -20.84 9.21
CA VAL A 161 -3.67 -20.91 9.96
C VAL A 161 -3.51 -20.25 11.32
N LEU A 162 -4.51 -19.47 11.75
CA LEU A 162 -4.76 -19.22 13.17
C LEU A 162 -6.27 -19.38 13.46
N ALA A 163 -6.52 -20.12 14.56
CA ALA A 163 -7.74 -20.41 15.35
C ALA A 163 -9.16 -20.52 14.73
N ALA A 164 -9.69 -21.75 14.59
CA ALA A 164 -11.12 -21.99 14.39
C ALA A 164 -11.97 -21.66 15.65
N THR A 165 -13.05 -20.90 15.46
CA THR A 165 -14.14 -20.69 16.43
C THR A 165 -15.00 -21.96 16.59
N PRO A 166 -15.85 -22.10 17.63
CA PRO A 166 -16.70 -23.28 17.81
C PRO A 166 -17.62 -23.62 16.60
N PRO A 167 -18.26 -22.65 15.92
CA PRO A 167 -19.03 -22.93 14.70
C PRO A 167 -18.17 -23.51 13.56
N LEU A 168 -16.96 -22.98 13.36
CA LEU A 168 -16.04 -23.47 12.32
C LEU A 168 -15.51 -24.89 12.60
N LYS A 169 -15.34 -25.25 13.88
CA LYS A 169 -15.03 -26.62 14.28
C LYS A 169 -16.18 -27.59 13.99
N ALA A 170 -17.43 -27.14 14.13
CA ALA A 170 -18.61 -27.94 13.82
C ALA A 170 -18.76 -28.24 12.32
N LEU A 171 -18.22 -27.36 11.45
CA LEU A 171 -18.15 -27.55 9.99
C LEU A 171 -16.93 -28.39 9.53
N GLY A 172 -16.14 -28.93 10.46
CA GLY A 172 -15.03 -29.85 10.13
C GLY A 172 -13.68 -29.18 9.86
N VAL A 173 -13.55 -27.86 10.08
CA VAL A 173 -12.28 -27.13 9.88
C VAL A 173 -11.27 -27.49 11.00
N LYS A 174 -10.16 -28.15 10.63
CA LYS A 174 -9.11 -28.58 11.57
C LYS A 174 -8.03 -27.51 11.75
N LYS A 175 -7.61 -27.31 13.00
CA LYS A 175 -6.54 -26.37 13.38
C LYS A 175 -5.17 -27.00 13.07
N ASN A 176 -4.48 -26.56 12.01
CA ASN A 176 -3.07 -26.90 11.79
C ASN A 176 -2.20 -25.74 12.28
N VAL A 177 -1.74 -25.80 13.55
CA VAL A 177 -0.73 -24.85 14.02
C VAL A 177 0.65 -25.36 13.63
N TRP A 178 1.33 -24.63 12.75
CA TRP A 178 2.75 -24.82 12.52
C TRP A 178 3.53 -24.01 13.56
N PHE A 179 4.12 -24.67 14.55
CA PHE A 179 5.16 -24.08 15.39
C PHE A 179 6.49 -24.33 14.68
N GLY A 180 6.94 -23.38 13.87
CA GLY A 180 8.29 -23.40 13.33
C GLY A 180 9.27 -23.02 14.43
N ILE A 181 10.19 -23.93 14.73
CA ILE A 181 11.48 -23.64 15.36
C ILE A 181 12.30 -22.67 14.49
#